data_AF-A0A433PEF0-F1
#
_entry.id   AF-A0A433PEF0-F1
#
_cell.length_a   1.000
_cell.length_b   1.000
_cell.length_c   1.000
_cell.angle_alpha   90.00
_cell.angle_beta   90.00
_cell.angle_gamma   90.00
#
_symmetry.space_group_name_H-M   'P 1'
#
loop_
_entity.id
_entity.type
_entity.pdbx_description
1 polymer ?
#
loop_
_entity_poly.entity_id
_entity_poly.type
_entity_poly.pdbx_seq_one_letter_code
_entity_poly.pdbx_strand_id
1 'polypeptide(L)'
;MDRFQSHLHGVTLNRPPNPPKNRSSSFRPFRHTSTATALNLVSALCDVARIVQNELEVVTRQLQAEQKKRGDRPRIGEREAGLADRSQDLHGKKVKLGEVLAEFFDGWVSAGWRG
;
A
#
# COMPACT_ATOMS: atom_id res chain seq x y z
N MET A 1 -43.40 -53.00 -13.59
CA MET A 1 -43.41 -53.33 -15.02
C MET A 1 -44.51 -52.52 -15.68
N ASP A 2 -44.03 -51.57 -16.48
CA ASP A 2 -44.62 -50.80 -17.59
C ASP A 2 -46.12 -50.45 -17.61
N ARG A 3 -46.38 -49.16 -17.39
CA ARG A 3 -47.54 -48.45 -17.96
C ARG A 3 -47.03 -47.55 -19.10
N PHE A 4 -47.17 -48.03 -20.32
CA PHE A 4 -46.97 -47.25 -21.54
C PHE A 4 -48.32 -46.79 -22.11
N GLN A 5 -48.28 -45.60 -22.74
CA GLN A 5 -49.29 -44.92 -23.56
C GLN A 5 -50.43 -44.25 -22.77
N SER A 6 -50.82 -42.99 -23.00
CA SER A 6 -50.69 -42.10 -24.15
C SER A 6 -51.30 -40.73 -23.81
N HIS A 7 -50.74 -39.61 -24.29
CA HIS A 7 -51.50 -38.55 -24.97
C HIS A 7 -50.57 -37.48 -25.54
N LEU A 8 -50.65 -37.30 -26.86
CA LEU A 8 -50.07 -36.21 -27.64
C LEU A 8 -50.95 -34.95 -27.49
N HIS A 9 -50.36 -33.77 -27.31
CA HIS A 9 -50.77 -32.50 -27.94
C HIS A 9 -49.78 -31.35 -27.68
N GLY A 10 -49.46 -30.58 -28.73
CA GLY A 10 -48.87 -29.23 -28.68
C GLY A 10 -47.34 -29.17 -28.89
N VAL A 11 -46.82 -29.07 -30.12
CA VAL A 11 -46.67 -27.86 -30.98
C VAL A 11 -45.79 -26.75 -30.36
N THR A 12 -44.68 -26.50 -31.07
CA THR A 12 -43.81 -25.29 -31.11
C THR A 12 -43.08 -24.87 -29.83
N LEU A 13 -41.75 -24.89 -29.83
CA LEU A 13 -40.86 -23.90 -30.46
C LEU A 13 -39.45 -24.19 -29.95
N ASN A 14 -38.49 -24.26 -30.87
CA ASN A 14 -37.05 -24.23 -30.58
C ASN A 14 -36.75 -23.17 -29.52
N ARG A 15 -36.50 -23.57 -28.27
CA ARG A 15 -35.79 -22.72 -27.32
C ARG A 15 -34.31 -22.97 -27.59
N PRO A 16 -33.56 -22.01 -28.17
CA PRO A 16 -32.13 -22.20 -28.30
C PRO A 16 -31.56 -22.51 -26.90
N PRO A 17 -30.54 -23.38 -26.78
CA PRO A 17 -29.83 -23.52 -25.52
C PRO A 17 -29.34 -22.11 -25.16
N ASN A 18 -29.85 -21.55 -24.07
CA ASN A 18 -29.29 -20.31 -23.54
C ASN A 18 -27.79 -20.55 -23.43
N PRO A 19 -26.93 -19.72 -24.06
CA PRO A 19 -25.51 -19.84 -23.86
C PRO A 19 -25.27 -19.76 -22.34
N PRO A 20 -24.36 -20.57 -21.78
CA PRO A 20 -23.99 -20.38 -20.39
C PRO A 20 -23.61 -18.91 -20.25
N LYS A 21 -24.34 -18.16 -19.42
CA LYS A 21 -23.91 -16.83 -18.99
C LYS A 21 -22.54 -17.06 -18.38
N ASN A 22 -21.48 -16.76 -19.13
CA ASN A 22 -20.14 -16.72 -18.61
C ASN A 22 -20.10 -15.56 -17.61
N ARG A 23 -20.57 -15.81 -16.40
CA ARG A 23 -20.06 -15.12 -15.23
C ARG A 23 -18.61 -15.53 -14.95
N SER A 24 -17.82 -15.80 -16.00
CA SER A 24 -16.46 -16.26 -15.91
C SER A 24 -15.53 -15.06 -15.95
N SER A 25 -15.33 -14.53 -14.75
CA SER A 25 -14.13 -13.81 -14.31
C SER A 25 -13.74 -12.55 -15.10
N SER A 26 -14.53 -11.48 -14.94
CA SER A 26 -14.00 -10.13 -15.17
C SER A 26 -12.86 -9.87 -14.16
N PHE A 27 -11.61 -10.14 -14.54
CA PHE A 27 -10.35 -9.65 -13.94
C PHE A 27 -10.20 -9.71 -12.39
N ARG A 28 -10.90 -10.63 -11.71
CA ARG A 28 -10.82 -10.78 -10.24
C ARG A 28 -9.42 -11.11 -9.73
N PRO A 29 -8.63 -12.02 -10.35
CA PRO A 29 -7.27 -12.30 -9.89
C PRO A 29 -6.39 -11.06 -9.95
N PHE A 30 -6.44 -10.28 -11.03
CA PHE A 30 -5.65 -9.06 -11.15
C PHE A 30 -6.03 -8.01 -10.10
N ARG A 31 -7.32 -7.82 -9.82
CA ARG A 31 -7.78 -6.90 -8.77
C ARG A 31 -7.39 -7.38 -7.37
N HIS A 32 -7.63 -8.66 -7.05
CA HIS A 32 -7.29 -9.21 -5.75
C HIS A 32 -5.77 -9.25 -5.51
N THR A 33 -4.99 -9.65 -6.51
CA THR A 33 -3.53 -9.64 -6.43
C THR A 33 -2.98 -8.22 -6.40
N SER A 34 -3.51 -7.28 -7.20
CA SER A 34 -3.11 -5.87 -7.15
C SER A 34 -3.39 -5.25 -5.78
N THR A 35 -4.58 -5.48 -5.20
CA THR A 35 -4.89 -5.00 -3.85
C THR A 35 -4.04 -5.70 -2.78
N ALA A 36 -3.80 -7.02 -2.88
CA ALA A 36 -2.94 -7.73 -1.94
C ALA A 36 -1.49 -7.22 -1.98
N THR A 37 -0.94 -7.00 -3.18
CA THR A 37 0.39 -6.41 -3.39
C THR A 37 0.44 -4.97 -2.89
N ALA A 38 -0.60 -4.16 -3.14
CA ALA A 38 -0.70 -2.79 -2.65
C ALA A 38 -0.71 -2.74 -1.11
N LEU A 39 -1.51 -3.59 -0.46
CA LEU A 39 -1.56 -3.68 1.00
C LEU A 39 -0.21 -4.13 1.58
N ASN A 40 0.44 -5.11 0.98
CA ASN A 40 1.79 -5.54 1.40
C ASN A 40 2.84 -4.44 1.22
N LEU A 41 2.76 -3.68 0.12
CA LEU A 41 3.66 -2.54 -0.12
C LEU A 41 3.45 -1.45 0.93
N VAL A 42 2.20 -1.11 1.25
CA VAL A 42 1.85 -0.15 2.30
C VAL A 42 2.34 -0.63 3.67
N SER A 43 2.17 -1.91 4.00
CA SER A 43 2.69 -2.48 5.26
C SER A 43 4.22 -2.36 5.35
N ALA A 44 4.94 -2.74 4.28
CA ALA A 44 6.39 -2.60 4.24
C ALA A 44 6.85 -1.14 4.35
N LEU A 45 6.14 -0.20 3.71
CA LEU A 45 6.42 1.24 3.83
C LEU A 45 6.19 1.75 5.26
N CYS A 46 5.15 1.28 5.95
CA CYS A 46 4.93 1.60 7.36
C CYS A 46 6.06 1.07 8.27
N ASP A 47 6.58 -0.13 8.00
CA ASP A 47 7.71 -0.68 8.75
C ASP A 47 8.99 0.13 8.53
N VAL A 48 9.29 0.50 7.27
CA VAL A 48 10.43 1.38 6.93
C VAL A 48 10.28 2.75 7.59
N ALA A 49 9.09 3.34 7.55
CA ALA A 49 8.81 4.62 8.21
C ALA A 49 9.03 4.54 9.73
N ARG A 50 8.64 3.42 10.36
CA ARG A 50 8.88 3.17 11.79
C ARG A 50 10.36 3.07 12.12
N ILE A 51 11.14 2.38 11.29
CA ILE A 51 12.60 2.27 11.46
C ILE A 51 13.24 3.67 11.37
N VAL A 52 12.92 4.43 10.33
CA VAL A 52 13.45 5.80 10.13
C VAL A 52 13.05 6.73 11.27
N GLN A 53 11.81 6.64 11.77
CA GLN A 53 11.33 7.44 12.90
C GLN A 53 12.08 7.09 14.20
N ASN A 54 12.29 5.80 14.48
CA ASN A 54 13.06 5.37 15.65
C ASN A 54 14.52 5.83 15.57
N GLU A 55 15.15 5.71 14.40
CA GLU A 55 16.52 6.19 14.19
C GLU A 55 16.64 7.71 14.37
N LEU A 56 15.67 8.47 13.85
CA LEU A 56 15.62 9.92 14.01
C LEU A 56 15.45 10.32 15.49
N GLU A 57 14.61 9.61 16.25
CA GLU A 57 14.46 9.84 17.69
C GLU A 57 15.76 9.54 18.47
N VAL A 58 16.45 8.46 18.14
CA VAL A 58 17.74 8.11 18.77
C VAL A 58 18.79 9.16 18.44
N VAL A 59 18.95 9.54 17.17
CA VAL A 59 19.92 10.57 16.75
C VAL A 59 19.60 11.92 17.37
N THR A 60 18.31 12.31 17.44
CA THR A 60 17.89 13.56 18.08
C THR A 60 18.19 13.55 19.58
N ARG A 61 17.95 12.44 20.27
CA ARG A 61 18.31 12.29 21.70
C ARG A 61 19.82 12.34 21.90
N GLN A 62 20.61 11.72 21.01
CA GLN A 62 22.07 11.79 21.05
C GLN A 62 22.56 13.22 20.82
N LEU A 63 21.98 13.93 19.85
CA LEU A 63 22.28 15.34 19.58
C LEU A 63 21.98 16.21 20.79
N GLN A 64 20.80 16.05 21.42
CA GLN A 64 20.44 16.77 22.65
C GLN A 64 21.37 16.44 23.82
N ALA A 65 21.80 15.18 23.95
CA ALA A 65 22.76 14.77 24.97
C ALA A 65 24.14 15.39 24.75
N GLU A 66 24.62 15.43 23.50
CA GLU A 66 25.90 16.07 23.15
C GLU A 66 25.82 17.60 23.27
N GLN A 67 24.69 18.23 22.90
CA GLN A 67 24.42 19.65 23.14
C GLN A 67 24.42 19.97 24.64
N LYS A 68 23.79 19.12 25.47
CA LYS A 68 23.77 19.32 26.93
C LYS A 68 25.15 19.13 27.55
N LYS A 69 25.97 18.21 27.02
CA LYS A 69 27.38 18.05 27.42
C LYS A 69 28.26 19.21 26.94
N ARG A 70 27.90 19.87 25.83
CA ARG A 70 28.65 21.01 25.28
C ARG A 70 28.62 22.21 26.21
N GLY A 71 27.55 22.43 26.96
CA GLY A 71 27.43 23.57 27.89
C GLY A 71 27.71 24.89 27.16
N ASP A 72 28.58 25.74 27.72
CA ASP A 72 28.90 27.07 27.18
C ASP A 72 30.10 27.08 26.21
N ARG A 73 30.51 25.93 25.67
CA ARG A 73 31.69 25.85 24.78
C ARG A 73 31.34 26.39 23.38
N PRO A 74 32.12 27.34 22.83
CA PRO A 74 31.75 28.04 21.59
C PRO A 74 31.89 27.20 20.31
N ARG A 75 32.70 26.13 20.30
CA ARG A 75 32.86 25.27 19.10
C ARG A 75 31.89 24.09 19.13
N ILE A 76 31.14 23.93 18.05
CA ILE A 76 30.38 22.70 17.76
C ILE A 76 31.43 21.60 17.53
N GLY A 77 31.34 20.52 18.31
CA GLY A 77 32.25 19.39 18.12
C GLY A 77 31.97 18.72 16.77
N GLU A 78 32.99 18.21 16.09
CA GLU A 78 32.85 17.48 14.82
C GLU A 78 31.80 16.34 14.91
N ARG A 79 31.67 15.72 16.09
CA ARG A 79 30.62 14.74 16.41
C ARG A 79 29.20 15.31 16.42
N GLU A 80 29.01 16.52 16.92
CA GLU A 80 27.71 17.19 16.96
C GLU A 80 27.29 17.64 15.55
N ALA A 81 28.23 18.14 14.75
CA ALA A 81 28.00 18.47 13.35
C ALA A 81 27.62 17.22 12.53
N GLY A 82 28.31 16.09 12.72
CA GLY A 82 27.97 14.82 12.05
C GLY A 82 26.62 14.23 12.47
N LEU A 83 26.21 14.42 13.74
CA LEU A 83 24.88 14.02 14.21
C LEU A 83 23.78 14.93 13.66
N ALA A 84 24.03 16.23 13.53
CA ALA A 84 23.11 17.18 12.93
C ALA A 84 22.89 16.88 11.44
N ASP A 85 23.96 16.62 10.70
CA ASP A 85 23.93 16.23 9.28
C ASP A 85 23.14 14.93 9.08
N ARG A 86 23.45 13.90 9.89
CA ARG A 86 22.71 12.63 9.87
C ARG A 86 21.24 12.78 10.24
N SER A 87 20.90 13.68 11.15
CA SER A 87 19.52 14.00 11.49
C SER A 87 18.78 14.66 10.33
N GLN A 88 19.44 15.58 9.61
CA GLN A 88 18.88 16.25 8.45
C GLN A 88 18.66 15.26 7.30
N ASP A 89 19.60 14.34 7.07
CA ASP A 89 19.47 13.26 6.09
C ASP A 89 18.31 12.32 6.41
N LEU A 90 18.16 11.91 7.67
CA LEU A 90 17.04 11.07 8.12
C LEU A 90 15.71 11.80 7.96
N HIS A 91 15.67 13.09 8.25
CA HIS A 91 14.48 13.92 8.02
C HIS A 91 14.15 14.02 6.52
N GLY A 92 15.17 14.18 5.65
CA GLY A 92 14.99 14.18 4.20
C GLY A 92 14.44 12.84 3.69
N LYS A 93 14.91 11.72 4.23
CA LYS A 93 14.39 10.38 3.90
C LYS A 93 12.93 10.22 4.33
N LYS A 94 12.55 10.74 5.51
CA LYS A 94 11.17 10.74 5.98
C LYS A 94 10.24 11.53 5.06
N VAL A 95 10.66 12.71 4.60
CA VAL A 95 9.88 13.55 3.67
C VAL A 95 9.68 12.83 2.34
N LYS A 96 10.75 12.28 1.76
CA LYS A 96 10.68 11.50 0.51
C LYS A 96 9.76 10.29 0.62
N LEU A 97 9.79 9.57 1.75
CA LEU A 97 8.86 8.46 2.01
C LEU A 97 7.40 8.93 2.04
N GLY A 98 7.14 10.11 2.63
CA GLY A 98 5.82 10.73 2.64
C GLY A 98 5.33 11.13 1.24
N GLU A 99 6.22 11.69 0.41
CA GLU A 99 5.92 12.05 -0.98
C GLU A 99 5.59 10.82 -1.84
N VAL A 100 6.38 9.75 -1.74
CA VAL A 100 6.12 8.49 -2.46
C VAL A 100 4.81 7.86 -2.03
N LEU A 101 4.48 7.90 -0.73
CA LEU A 101 3.18 7.44 -0.23
C LEU A 101 2.04 8.31 -0.76
N ALA A 102 2.19 9.63 -0.74
CA ALA A 102 1.18 10.56 -1.24
C ALA A 102 0.91 10.37 -2.75
N GLU A 103 1.95 10.21 -3.56
CA GLU A 103 1.85 9.93 -4.99
C GLU A 103 1.19 8.57 -5.25
N PHE A 104 1.54 7.55 -4.47
CA PHE A 104 0.91 6.22 -4.56
C PHE A 104 -0.59 6.27 -4.26
N PHE A 105 -0.99 6.98 -3.19
CA PHE A 105 -2.39 7.11 -2.81
C PHE A 105 -3.18 8.05 -3.75
N ASP A 106 -2.58 9.15 -4.21
CA ASP A 106 -3.22 10.05 -5.17
C ASP A 106 -3.48 9.35 -6.50
N GLY A 107 -2.51 8.56 -6.99
CA GLY A 107 -2.68 7.73 -8.18
C GLY A 107 -3.83 6.71 -8.02
N TRP A 108 -3.96 6.08 -6.85
CA TRP A 108 -5.04 5.12 -6.58
C TRP A 108 -6.41 5.80 -6.44
N VAL A 109 -6.49 6.92 -5.71
CA VAL A 109 -7.73 7.66 -5.47
C VAL A 109 -8.22 8.33 -6.74
N SER A 110 -7.34 9.00 -7.49
CA SER A 110 -7.69 9.68 -8.75
C SER A 110 -8.06 8.69 -9.87
N ALA A 111 -7.50 7.48 -9.89
CA ALA A 111 -7.86 6.45 -10.86
C ALA A 111 -9.13 5.66 -10.49
N GLY A 112 -9.54 5.67 -9.22
CA GLY A 112 -10.61 4.80 -8.70
C GLY A 112 -11.98 5.44 -8.49
N TRP A 113 -12.10 6.77 -8.46
CA TRP A 113 -13.33 7.47 -8.02
C TRP A 113 -13.90 8.49 -9.01
N ARG A 114 -13.42 8.51 -10.26
CA ARG A 114 -13.95 9.35 -11.36
C ARG A 114 -14.55 8.48 -12.48
N GLY A 115 -15.37 7.51 -12.10
CA GLY A 115 -16.13 6.62 -12.99
C GLY A 115 -17.51 6.38 -12.45
#